data_AF-W4FT99-F1
#
_entry.id   AF-W4FT99-F1
#
_cell.length_a   1.000
_cell.length_b   1.000
_cell.length_c   1.000
_cell.angle_alpha   90.00
_cell.angle_beta   90.00
_cell.angle_gamma   90.00
#
_symmetry.space_group_name_H-M   'P 1'
#
loop_
_entity.id
_entity.type
_entity.pdbx_description
1 polymer ?
#
loop_
_entity_poly.entity_id
_entity_poly.type
_entity_poly.pdbx_seq_one_letter_code
_entity_poly.pdbx_strand_id
1 'polypeptide(L)'
;MSKVLLEVGLDTVNQEQCTKWMANGSDVAVDASMLCSGGKEGEDACQGDSGGPLTVETSGSVKLVGVVSWGIGCAEQNKPGVYSRISMARDFIEPYLKKSPTSAPGTTTVPGPTKPTTMPNATTMRPTTASPKPGCATCGVCYYPGADYCLDDFCKDDCEYYSHKHGTLWCGN
;
A
#
# COMPACT_ATOMS: atom_id res chain seq x y z
N MET A 1 -14.17 -11.17 6.71
CA MET A 1 -13.89 -10.51 5.42
C MET A 1 -15.04 -10.72 4.47
N SER A 2 -15.45 -9.67 3.75
CA SER A 2 -16.48 -9.75 2.72
C SER A 2 -16.02 -10.63 1.55
N LYS A 3 -16.98 -11.24 0.84
CA LYS A 3 -16.72 -11.97 -0.43
C LYS A 3 -16.88 -11.09 -1.66
N VAL A 4 -17.33 -9.86 -1.48
CA VAL A 4 -17.59 -8.87 -2.52
C VAL A 4 -16.92 -7.55 -2.14
N LEU A 5 -16.51 -6.78 -3.14
CA LEU A 5 -15.98 -5.44 -2.92
C LEU A 5 -17.09 -4.53 -2.36
N LEU A 6 -16.76 -3.77 -1.33
CA LEU A 6 -17.65 -2.79 -0.70
C LEU A 6 -17.00 -1.41 -0.77
N GLU A 7 -17.81 -0.38 -0.63
CA GLU A 7 -17.39 1.01 -0.51
C GLU A 7 -18.15 1.69 0.65
N VAL A 8 -17.55 2.73 1.22
CA VAL A 8 -18.15 3.53 2.28
C VAL A 8 -17.79 5.00 2.07
N GLY A 9 -18.77 5.89 2.24
CA GLY A 9 -18.54 7.33 2.28
C GLY A 9 -18.04 7.73 3.65
N LEU A 10 -16.93 8.48 3.71
CA LEU A 10 -16.32 8.91 4.97
C LEU A 10 -16.21 10.43 5.02
N ASP A 11 -16.44 10.99 6.21
CA ASP A 11 -16.21 12.40 6.47
C ASP A 11 -14.71 12.69 6.62
N THR A 12 -14.29 13.88 6.19
CA THR A 12 -12.92 14.37 6.40
C THR A 12 -12.73 14.82 7.84
N VAL A 13 -11.64 14.39 8.47
CA VAL A 13 -11.26 14.85 9.82
C VAL A 13 -10.03 15.74 9.72
N ASN A 14 -10.08 16.93 10.32
CA ASN A 14 -8.92 17.83 10.33
C ASN A 14 -7.80 17.26 11.21
N GLN A 15 -6.55 17.68 10.95
CA GLN A 15 -5.37 17.10 11.59
C GLN A 15 -5.41 17.22 13.12
N GLU A 16 -5.76 18.39 13.66
CA GLU A 16 -5.80 18.64 15.10
C GLU A 16 -6.81 17.73 15.80
N GLN A 17 -8.01 17.63 15.24
CA GLN A 17 -9.06 16.77 15.77
C GLN A 17 -8.67 15.29 15.67
N CYS A 18 -8.03 14.88 14.58
CA CYS A 18 -7.56 13.51 14.46
C CYS A 18 -6.49 13.19 15.49
N THR A 19 -5.45 14.02 15.60
CA THR A 19 -4.39 13.81 16.60
C THR A 19 -4.98 13.73 18.00
N LYS A 20 -5.97 14.56 18.33
CA LYS A 20 -6.67 14.52 19.63
C LYS A 20 -7.43 13.21 19.85
N TRP A 21 -8.17 12.73 18.85
CA TRP A 21 -8.92 11.47 18.95
C TRP A 21 -8.01 10.25 18.99
N MET A 22 -6.94 10.25 18.19
CA MET A 22 -6.02 9.13 18.05
C MET A 22 -4.98 9.04 19.16
N ALA A 23 -4.74 10.13 19.90
CA ALA A 23 -3.81 10.13 21.03
C ALA A 23 -4.18 9.10 22.11
N ASN A 24 -5.47 8.72 22.28
CA ASN A 24 -6.02 7.64 23.11
C ASN A 24 -5.18 7.14 24.32
N GLY A 25 -4.52 8.04 25.07
CA GLY A 25 -3.60 7.70 26.16
C GLY A 25 -2.27 7.01 25.75
N SER A 26 -1.91 7.00 24.47
CA SER A 26 -0.71 6.39 23.88
C SER A 26 0.17 7.41 23.15
N ASP A 27 1.45 7.07 22.93
CA ASP A 27 2.42 7.91 22.21
C ASP A 27 2.27 7.84 20.67
N VAL A 28 1.16 7.30 20.15
CA VAL A 28 0.95 7.16 18.71
C VAL A 28 0.55 8.51 18.13
N ALA A 29 1.51 9.16 17.47
CA ALA A 29 1.32 10.46 16.86
C ALA A 29 0.85 10.34 15.40
N VAL A 30 -0.27 10.99 15.08
CA VAL A 30 -0.68 11.22 13.69
C VAL A 30 0.05 12.47 13.19
N ASP A 31 1.09 12.27 12.39
CA ASP A 31 1.91 13.36 11.83
C ASP A 31 1.34 13.90 10.49
N ALA A 32 2.03 14.90 9.92
CA ALA A 32 1.59 15.58 8.70
C ALA A 32 1.58 14.70 7.43
N SER A 33 2.34 13.60 7.43
CA SER A 33 2.34 12.60 6.35
C SER A 33 1.10 11.70 6.39
N MET A 34 0.26 11.84 7.42
CA MET A 34 -0.98 11.10 7.59
C MET A 34 -2.20 12.02 7.48
N LEU A 35 -3.35 11.43 7.20
CA LEU A 35 -4.66 12.07 7.27
C LEU A 35 -5.68 11.11 7.85
N CYS A 36 -6.82 11.63 8.31
CA CYS A 36 -7.86 10.82 8.91
C CYS A 36 -9.20 11.06 8.25
N SER A 37 -10.01 10.00 8.18
CA SER A 37 -11.35 10.04 7.63
C SER A 37 -12.26 9.10 8.42
N GLY A 38 -13.55 9.44 8.53
CA GLY A 38 -14.53 8.68 9.31
C GLY A 38 -14.58 9.10 10.77
N GLY A 39 -14.76 8.13 11.68
CA GLY A 39 -14.98 8.38 13.10
C GLY A 39 -16.46 8.55 13.48
N LYS A 40 -17.36 8.20 12.57
CA LYS A 40 -18.78 7.99 12.85
C LYS A 40 -19.03 6.50 13.03
N GLU A 41 -19.89 6.14 13.97
CA GLU A 41 -20.23 4.74 14.22
C GLU A 41 -20.80 4.06 12.97
N GLY A 42 -20.30 2.86 12.66
CA GLY A 42 -20.76 2.05 11.52
C GLY A 42 -20.05 2.31 10.18
N GLU A 43 -19.15 3.28 10.10
CA GLU A 43 -18.51 3.72 8.84
C GLU A 43 -16.98 3.78 8.99
N ASP A 44 -16.25 2.81 8.41
CA ASP A 44 -14.78 2.79 8.42
C ASP A 44 -14.21 1.80 7.41
N ALA A 45 -12.93 1.97 7.08
CA ALA A 45 -12.11 0.86 6.57
C ALA A 45 -11.76 -0.07 7.74
N CYS A 46 -11.50 -1.35 7.48
CA CYS A 46 -11.16 -2.29 8.54
C CYS A 46 -10.03 -3.24 8.13
N GLN A 47 -9.87 -4.29 8.92
CA GLN A 47 -8.89 -5.33 8.67
C GLN A 47 -9.09 -5.90 7.26
N GLY A 48 -7.99 -6.03 6.51
CA GLY A 48 -8.02 -6.49 5.13
C GLY A 48 -8.12 -5.37 4.08
N ASP A 49 -8.43 -4.14 4.48
CA ASP A 49 -8.48 -2.99 3.56
C ASP A 49 -7.14 -2.24 3.46
N SER A 50 -6.12 -2.63 4.24
CA SER A 50 -4.78 -2.00 4.23
C SER A 50 -4.19 -1.94 2.82
N GLY A 51 -3.71 -0.76 2.42
CA GLY A 51 -3.27 -0.49 1.04
C GLY A 51 -4.40 -0.08 0.09
N GLY A 52 -5.67 -0.16 0.53
CA GLY A 52 -6.84 0.26 -0.22
C GLY A 52 -6.91 1.78 -0.45
N PRO A 53 -7.60 2.23 -1.51
CA PRO A 53 -7.64 3.63 -1.88
C PRO A 53 -8.67 4.42 -1.08
N LEU A 54 -8.28 5.59 -0.56
CA LEU A 54 -9.22 6.65 -0.18
C LEU A 54 -9.26 7.68 -1.30
N THR A 55 -10.44 7.90 -1.86
CA THR A 55 -10.63 8.79 -3.02
C THR A 55 -11.63 9.90 -2.73
N VAL A 56 -11.48 11.01 -3.46
CA VAL A 56 -12.49 12.07 -3.52
C VAL A 56 -12.92 12.26 -4.96
N GLU A 57 -14.22 12.44 -5.15
CA GLU A 57 -14.78 12.85 -6.44
C GLU A 57 -14.83 14.37 -6.50
N THR A 58 -14.24 14.95 -7.54
CA THR A 58 -14.27 16.41 -7.73
C THR A 58 -14.40 16.70 -9.22
N SER A 59 -15.45 17.44 -9.60
CA SER A 59 -15.69 17.82 -11.00
C SER A 59 -15.70 16.63 -11.97
N GLY A 60 -16.33 15.52 -11.57
CA GLY A 60 -16.41 14.30 -12.37
C GLY A 60 -15.09 13.50 -12.47
N SER A 61 -14.08 13.85 -11.69
CA SER A 61 -12.81 13.12 -11.63
C SER A 61 -12.59 12.51 -10.24
N VAL A 62 -12.20 11.25 -10.20
CA VAL A 62 -11.79 10.55 -8.97
C VAL A 62 -10.31 10.83 -8.71
N LYS A 63 -9.98 11.30 -7.53
CA LYS A 63 -8.60 11.56 -7.10
C LYS A 63 -8.25 10.73 -5.88
N LEU A 64 -7.13 10.01 -5.96
CA LEU A 64 -6.54 9.33 -4.80
C LEU A 64 -5.97 10.39 -3.83
N VAL A 65 -6.48 10.40 -2.60
CA VAL A 65 -6.05 11.33 -1.55
C VAL A 65 -5.36 10.62 -0.39
N GLY A 66 -5.68 9.34 -0.17
CA GLY A 66 -5.09 8.55 0.89
C GLY A 66 -4.97 7.07 0.55
N VAL A 67 -4.18 6.36 1.36
CA VAL A 67 -4.04 4.89 1.32
C VAL A 67 -4.31 4.37 2.72
N VAL A 68 -5.22 3.40 2.86
CA VAL A 68 -5.58 2.80 4.16
C VAL A 68 -4.32 2.27 4.84
N SER A 69 -4.08 2.70 6.08
CA SER A 69 -2.88 2.32 6.82
C SER A 69 -3.23 1.60 8.12
N TRP A 70 -3.87 2.29 9.07
CA TRP A 70 -4.15 1.75 10.40
C TRP A 70 -5.31 2.49 11.07
N GLY A 71 -5.76 2.00 12.23
CA GLY A 71 -6.82 2.60 13.05
C GLY A 71 -6.92 1.95 14.43
N ILE A 72 -7.75 2.50 15.31
CA ILE A 72 -8.05 1.92 16.63
C ILE A 72 -9.45 1.30 16.57
N GLY A 73 -9.53 -0.03 16.53
CA GLY A 73 -10.80 -0.71 16.25
C GLY A 73 -11.25 -0.45 14.81
N CYS A 74 -12.54 -0.63 14.55
CA CYS A 74 -13.15 -0.28 13.26
C CYS A 74 -14.56 0.28 13.50
N ALA A 75 -14.92 1.33 12.77
CA ALA A 75 -16.29 1.87 12.72
C ALA A 75 -16.82 2.30 14.10
N GLU A 76 -15.93 2.80 14.96
CA GLU A 76 -16.26 3.27 16.29
C GLU A 76 -16.35 4.80 16.32
N GLN A 77 -17.28 5.31 17.13
CA GLN A 77 -17.47 6.74 17.30
C GLN A 77 -16.18 7.43 17.80
N ASN A 78 -15.80 8.53 17.15
CA ASN A 78 -14.60 9.32 17.40
C ASN A 78 -13.28 8.55 17.23
N LYS A 79 -13.28 7.44 16.48
CA LYS A 79 -12.06 6.68 16.13
C LYS A 79 -11.97 6.55 14.61
N PRO A 80 -11.46 7.58 13.91
CA PRO A 80 -11.32 7.52 12.46
C PRO A 80 -10.21 6.55 12.04
N GLY A 81 -10.30 6.07 10.81
CA GLY A 81 -9.18 5.42 10.13
C GLY A 81 -8.08 6.43 9.81
N VAL A 82 -6.83 5.97 9.82
CA VAL A 82 -5.63 6.73 9.48
C VAL A 82 -5.06 6.25 8.15
N TYR A 83 -4.78 7.21 7.28
CA TYR A 83 -4.38 6.99 5.90
C TYR A 83 -3.08 7.72 5.61
N SER A 84 -2.23 7.14 4.75
CA SER A 84 -1.07 7.86 4.22
C SER A 84 -1.52 9.02 3.33
N ARG A 85 -1.03 10.23 3.57
CA ARG A 85 -1.42 11.44 2.82
C ARG A 85 -0.70 11.51 1.48
N ILE A 86 -1.42 11.25 0.39
CA ILE A 86 -0.83 11.19 -0.95
C ILE A 86 -0.16 12.50 -1.35
N SER A 87 -0.68 13.66 -0.94
CA SER A 87 -0.04 14.95 -1.24
C SER A 87 1.38 15.06 -0.71
N MET A 88 1.69 14.40 0.42
CA MET A 88 3.05 14.38 1.01
C MET A 88 3.95 13.34 0.36
N ALA A 89 3.36 12.28 -0.23
CA ALA A 89 4.10 11.24 -0.95
C ALA A 89 4.28 11.55 -2.44
N ARG A 90 3.78 12.70 -2.93
CA ARG A 90 3.78 13.01 -4.37
C ARG A 90 5.18 12.99 -4.97
N ASP A 91 6.13 13.67 -4.35
CA ASP A 91 7.51 13.74 -4.85
C ASP A 91 8.18 12.37 -4.89
N PHE A 92 7.87 11.51 -3.92
CA PHE A 92 8.33 10.13 -3.90
C PHE A 92 7.73 9.31 -5.06
N ILE A 93 6.44 9.47 -5.35
CA ILE A 93 5.73 8.66 -6.35
C ILE A 93 5.96 9.17 -7.78
N GLU A 94 6.17 10.47 -7.97
CA GLU A 94 6.27 11.16 -9.27
C GLU A 94 7.24 10.48 -10.27
N PRO A 95 8.46 10.04 -9.90
CA PRO A 95 9.38 9.38 -10.83
C PRO A 95 8.86 8.03 -11.34
N TYR A 96 8.02 7.35 -10.56
CA TYR A 96 7.46 6.04 -10.91
C TYR A 96 6.23 6.18 -11.82
N LEU A 97 5.59 7.35 -11.85
CA LEU A 97 4.46 7.62 -12.76
C LEU A 97 4.90 7.77 -14.22
N LYS A 98 6.15 8.21 -14.48
CA LYS A 98 6.66 8.55 -15.82
C LYS A 98 7.22 7.34 -16.58
N LYS A 99 7.22 6.16 -15.98
CA LYS A 99 7.52 4.88 -16.64
C LYS A 99 6.23 4.14 -16.98
N SER A 100 5.51 4.60 -18.01
CA SER A 100 4.62 3.70 -18.73
C SER A 100 5.47 2.88 -19.72
N PRO A 101 5.57 1.55 -19.60
CA PRO A 101 6.02 0.76 -20.74
C PRO A 101 4.91 0.83 -21.79
N THR A 102 5.29 1.35 -22.96
CA THR A 102 4.87 0.91 -24.29
C THR A 102 3.39 0.51 -24.46
N SER A 103 2.67 1.33 -25.20
CA SER A 103 1.59 0.97 -26.14
C SER A 103 0.82 -0.31 -25.82
N ALA A 104 -0.44 -0.13 -25.38
CA ALA A 104 -1.45 -1.17 -25.41
C ALA A 104 -1.37 -2.00 -26.72
N PRO A 105 -1.21 -3.33 -26.66
CA PRO A 105 -1.54 -4.18 -27.79
C PRO A 105 -3.04 -4.00 -28.07
N GLY A 106 -3.34 -3.70 -29.33
CA GLY A 106 -4.63 -3.19 -29.76
C GLY A 106 -5.82 -4.09 -29.47
N THR A 107 -6.97 -3.43 -29.46
CA THR A 107 -8.30 -3.97 -29.72
C THR A 107 -8.25 -5.23 -30.60
N THR A 108 -8.48 -6.39 -30.01
CA THR A 108 -8.93 -7.57 -30.73
C THR A 108 -10.19 -8.08 -30.06
N THR A 109 -11.28 -8.00 -30.81
CA THR A 109 -12.62 -8.49 -30.54
C THR A 109 -12.59 -9.88 -29.90
N VAL A 110 -13.23 -10.04 -28.74
CA VAL A 110 -13.38 -11.32 -28.04
C VAL A 110 -14.61 -12.07 -28.57
N PRO A 111 -14.48 -13.30 -29.09
CA PRO A 111 -15.55 -14.29 -29.00
C PRO A 111 -15.17 -15.38 -28.00
N GLY A 112 -15.94 -15.46 -26.91
CA GLY A 112 -16.29 -16.68 -26.17
C GLY A 112 -15.18 -17.41 -25.36
N PRO A 113 -15.56 -18.09 -24.25
CA PRO A 113 -14.60 -18.62 -23.28
C PRO A 113 -14.14 -20.03 -23.64
N THR A 114 -12.83 -20.28 -23.58
CA THR A 114 -12.27 -21.63 -23.60
C THR A 114 -11.28 -21.84 -22.45
N LYS A 115 -11.44 -23.00 -21.81
CA LYS A 115 -10.81 -23.59 -20.61
C LYS A 115 -9.26 -23.49 -20.56
N PRO A 116 -8.64 -23.57 -19.35
CA PRO A 116 -7.23 -23.22 -19.13
C PRO A 116 -6.25 -24.13 -19.86
N THR A 117 -5.28 -23.52 -20.54
CA THR A 117 -4.10 -24.19 -21.08
C THR A 117 -2.85 -23.69 -20.36
N THR A 118 -2.02 -24.66 -19.99
CA THR A 118 -0.76 -24.61 -19.26
C THR A 118 0.15 -23.43 -19.65
N MET A 119 0.62 -22.66 -18.66
CA MET A 119 1.55 -21.56 -18.87
C MET A 119 2.92 -22.08 -19.37
N PRO A 120 3.55 -21.44 -20.38
CA PRO A 120 4.95 -21.66 -20.67
C PRO A 120 5.83 -20.91 -19.67
N ASN A 121 6.96 -21.54 -19.38
CA ASN A 121 7.98 -21.16 -18.41
C ASN A 121 8.54 -19.75 -18.68
N ALA A 122 8.35 -18.82 -17.74
CA ALA A 122 8.91 -17.47 -17.80
C ALA A 122 10.40 -17.52 -17.44
N THR A 123 11.25 -17.21 -18.42
CA THR A 123 12.70 -17.12 -18.24
C THR A 123 13.07 -15.93 -17.36
N THR A 124 13.72 -16.22 -16.24
CA THR A 124 14.26 -15.30 -15.25
C THR A 124 15.16 -14.23 -15.87
N MET A 125 14.69 -12.98 -15.93
CA MET A 125 15.58 -11.82 -16.01
C MET A 125 16.01 -11.44 -14.60
N ARG A 126 17.27 -11.76 -14.29
CA ARG A 126 17.98 -11.41 -13.06
C ARG A 126 18.17 -9.88 -12.98
N PRO A 127 17.65 -9.20 -11.95
CA PRO A 127 17.95 -7.80 -11.71
C PRO A 127 19.41 -7.62 -11.29
N THR A 128 20.04 -6.59 -11.86
CA THR A 128 21.37 -6.11 -11.50
C THR A 128 21.44 -5.76 -10.01
N THR A 129 22.49 -6.25 -9.36
CA THR A 129 22.80 -6.14 -7.93
C THR A 129 22.86 -4.68 -7.48
N ALA A 130 21.77 -4.17 -6.91
CA ALA A 130 21.83 -2.98 -6.06
C ALA A 130 22.45 -3.41 -4.73
N SER A 131 23.61 -2.87 -4.39
CA SER A 131 24.22 -3.07 -3.07
C SER A 131 23.29 -2.52 -1.98
N PRO A 132 23.01 -3.27 -0.90
CA PRO A 132 22.15 -2.80 0.18
C PRO A 132 22.71 -1.56 0.89
N LYS A 133 21.81 -0.73 1.43
CA LYS A 133 22.13 0.42 2.29
C LYS A 133 22.99 0.00 3.50
N PRO A 134 23.91 0.87 4.01
CA PRO A 134 24.65 0.61 5.24
C PRO A 134 23.69 0.34 6.41
N GLY A 135 23.79 -0.84 7.03
CA GLY A 135 22.87 -1.35 8.06
C GLY A 135 22.03 -2.54 7.59
N CYS A 136 21.61 -2.59 6.32
CA CYS A 136 20.92 -3.75 5.75
C CYS A 136 21.89 -4.87 5.32
N ALA A 137 23.19 -4.56 5.20
CA ALA A 137 24.24 -5.55 4.92
C ALA A 137 24.66 -6.35 6.18
N THR A 138 23.78 -6.44 7.18
CA THR A 138 23.97 -7.33 8.33
C THR A 138 23.41 -8.72 7.98
N CYS A 139 24.09 -9.78 8.40
CA CYS A 139 23.82 -11.16 7.97
C CYS A 139 22.51 -11.77 8.53
N GLY A 140 21.41 -11.01 8.62
CA GLY A 140 20.16 -11.49 9.19
C GLY A 140 18.92 -10.63 8.91
N VAL A 141 18.94 -9.76 7.90
CA VAL A 141 17.79 -8.91 7.54
C VAL A 141 17.40 -9.04 6.08
N CYS A 142 16.10 -8.90 5.80
CA CYS A 142 15.56 -8.84 4.46
C CYS A 142 15.66 -7.41 3.90
N TYR A 143 16.18 -7.25 2.69
CA TYR A 143 16.31 -5.95 2.04
C TYR A 143 15.31 -5.82 0.89
N TYR A 144 14.59 -4.70 0.82
CA TYR A 144 13.69 -4.38 -0.28
C TYR A 144 14.24 -3.23 -1.15
N PRO A 145 14.80 -3.52 -2.34
CA PRO A 145 15.41 -2.50 -3.20
C PRO A 145 14.42 -1.45 -3.72
N GLY A 146 13.14 -1.82 -3.86
CA GLY A 146 12.11 -0.93 -4.40
C GLY A 146 11.81 0.27 -3.51
N ALA A 147 12.06 0.15 -2.20
CA ALA A 147 11.85 1.20 -1.21
C ALA A 147 13.13 1.61 -0.44
N ASP A 148 14.29 1.04 -0.80
CA ASP A 148 15.56 1.25 -0.09
C ASP A 148 15.43 1.05 1.45
N TYR A 149 14.80 -0.06 1.85
CA TYR A 149 14.37 -0.32 3.23
C TYR A 149 14.78 -1.73 3.71
N CYS A 150 15.17 -1.86 4.99
CA CYS A 150 15.39 -3.16 5.63
C CYS A 150 14.11 -3.61 6.36
N LEU A 151 13.62 -4.80 6.06
CA LEU A 151 12.47 -5.44 6.70
C LEU A 151 12.99 -6.36 7.82
N ASP A 152 13.17 -5.78 9.01
CA ASP A 152 13.63 -6.44 10.22
C ASP A 152 12.64 -7.43 10.83
N ASP A 153 11.33 -7.22 10.59
CA ASP A 153 10.27 -8.15 11.01
C ASP A 153 10.11 -9.37 10.09
N PHE A 154 10.84 -9.45 8.98
CA PHE A 154 10.70 -10.51 7.99
C PHE A 154 11.76 -11.59 8.18
N CYS A 155 11.32 -12.83 8.39
CA CYS A 155 12.23 -13.97 8.44
C CYS A 155 12.73 -14.34 7.02
N LYS A 156 13.74 -15.24 6.95
CA LYS A 156 14.33 -15.69 5.68
C LYS A 156 13.27 -16.22 4.70
N ASP A 157 12.35 -17.05 5.21
CA ASP A 157 11.31 -17.68 4.39
C ASP A 157 10.34 -16.64 3.81
N ASP A 158 9.96 -15.62 4.58
CA ASP A 158 9.14 -14.52 4.09
C ASP A 158 9.89 -13.70 3.03
N CYS A 159 11.17 -13.42 3.28
CA CYS A 159 12.01 -12.68 2.35
C CYS A 159 12.15 -13.39 1.00
N GLU A 160 12.34 -14.71 1.03
CA GLU A 160 12.41 -15.56 -0.15
C GLU A 160 11.04 -15.68 -0.83
N TYR A 161 9.96 -15.83 -0.06
CA TYR A 161 8.59 -15.88 -0.58
C TYR A 161 8.25 -14.60 -1.37
N TYR A 162 8.64 -13.42 -0.89
CA TYR A 162 8.38 -12.16 -1.57
C TYR A 162 9.41 -11.81 -2.65
N SER A 163 10.51 -12.54 -2.75
CA SER A 163 11.59 -12.25 -3.71
C SER A 163 11.12 -12.24 -5.16
N HIS A 164 10.24 -13.18 -5.53
CA HIS A 164 9.72 -13.28 -6.90
C HIS A 164 8.70 -12.19 -7.25
N LYS A 165 8.00 -11.64 -6.25
CA LYS A 165 6.96 -10.61 -6.44
C LYS A 165 7.52 -9.19 -6.34
N HIS A 166 8.41 -8.97 -5.38
CA HIS A 166 8.88 -7.65 -5.00
C HIS A 166 10.40 -7.47 -5.22
N GLY A 167 11.15 -8.52 -5.55
CA GLY A 167 12.61 -8.43 -5.70
C GLY A 167 13.34 -8.22 -4.38
N THR A 168 12.76 -8.66 -3.26
CA THR A 168 13.42 -8.68 -1.95
C THR A 168 14.65 -9.60 -1.96
N LEU A 169 15.66 -9.23 -1.18
CA LEU A 169 16.93 -9.93 -1.07
C LEU A 169 17.25 -10.24 0.39
N TRP A 170 17.46 -11.52 0.70
CA TRP A 170 17.99 -11.91 2.00
C TRP A 170 19.49 -11.64 2.07
N CYS A 171 19.94 -10.91 3.09
CA CYS A 171 21.35 -10.52 3.24
C CYS A 171 22.13 -11.40 4.25
N GLY A 172 21.51 -12.48 4.78
CA GLY A 172 22.16 -13.44 5.68
C GLY A 172 22.70 -14.69 4.98
N ASN A 173 23.68 -15.36 5.62
CA ASN A 173 24.16 -16.68 5.21
C ASN A 173 23.09 -17.76 5.45
#